data_AF-N1PHY9-F1
#
_entry.id   AF-N1PHY9-F1
#
_cell.length_a   1.000
_cell.length_b   1.000
_cell.length_c   1.000
_cell.angle_alpha   90.00
_cell.angle_beta   90.00
_cell.angle_gamma   90.00
#
_symmetry.space_group_name_H-M   'P 1'
#
loop_
_entity.id
_entity.type
_entity.pdbx_description
1 polymer ?
#
loop_
_entity_poly.entity_id
_entity_poly.type
_entity_poly.pdbx_seq_one_letter_code
_entity_poly.pdbx_strand_id
1 'polypeptide(L)'
;MEQAADTVRERYEHTYAQAVQEERDARENLADWRSFNITITQQEQERKAKILQEMQEAAEVEARRQAAETEAIRRRLQGERIEKDRVRREERQKRERARRKQQEEQRREQARRKQQEQESRRYHEWKSQNAGKPPSQGKTNPSGGTRSSTPFDKACAEWRAAVEVAFRNYAAITIFPQPPVSGTCSKANCGAEKRALRACACDVQKALRVASVDLKKARNGWHPDRFSGVVDESKKALFQGMAKEVFQVVSAMYSHGRG
;
A
#
# COMPACT_ATOMS: atom_id res chain seq x y z
N MET A 1 -26.72 -42.99 -115.21
CA MET A 1 -27.34 -43.29 -113.90
C MET A 1 -26.31 -43.73 -112.87
N GLU A 2 -25.21 -44.36 -113.26
CA GLU A 2 -24.13 -44.80 -112.35
C GLU A 2 -23.43 -43.65 -111.60
N GLN A 3 -23.06 -42.57 -112.29
CA GLN A 3 -22.44 -41.37 -111.68
C GLN A 3 -23.32 -40.68 -110.60
N ALA A 4 -24.65 -40.82 -110.69
CA ALA A 4 -25.56 -40.25 -109.70
C ALA A 4 -25.63 -41.11 -108.41
N ALA A 5 -25.38 -42.42 -108.51
CA ALA A 5 -25.35 -43.31 -107.35
C ALA A 5 -24.05 -43.13 -106.53
N ASP A 6 -22.93 -42.93 -107.21
CA ASP A 6 -21.63 -42.72 -106.56
C ASP A 6 -21.60 -41.40 -105.77
N THR A 7 -22.13 -40.32 -106.35
CA THR A 7 -22.22 -39.01 -105.66
C THR A 7 -23.13 -39.03 -104.43
N VAL A 8 -24.19 -39.86 -104.43
CA VAL A 8 -25.06 -40.05 -103.25
C VAL A 8 -24.34 -40.87 -102.18
N ARG A 9 -23.57 -41.89 -102.56
CA ARG A 9 -22.76 -42.69 -101.64
C ARG A 9 -21.67 -41.86 -100.95
N GLU A 10 -20.91 -41.07 -101.72
CA GLU A 10 -19.86 -40.19 -101.18
C GLU A 10 -20.41 -39.16 -100.19
N ARG A 11 -21.57 -38.55 -100.50
CA ARG A 11 -22.24 -37.62 -99.58
C ARG A 11 -22.68 -38.31 -98.31
N TYR A 12 -23.26 -39.50 -98.41
CA TYR A 12 -23.68 -40.28 -97.25
C TYR A 12 -22.48 -40.64 -96.36
N GLU A 13 -21.39 -41.15 -96.94
CA GLU A 13 -20.16 -41.48 -96.23
C GLU A 13 -19.54 -40.26 -95.54
N HIS A 14 -19.50 -39.10 -96.21
CA HIS A 14 -19.04 -37.85 -95.59
C HIS A 14 -19.92 -37.43 -94.41
N THR A 15 -21.24 -37.43 -94.56
CA THR A 15 -22.16 -37.07 -93.47
C THR A 15 -22.08 -38.03 -92.28
N TYR A 16 -21.90 -39.34 -92.55
CA TYR A 16 -21.70 -40.34 -91.52
C TYR A 16 -20.37 -40.13 -90.79
N ALA A 17 -19.28 -39.87 -91.52
CA ALA A 17 -17.97 -39.58 -90.92
C ALA A 17 -18.00 -38.31 -90.06
N GLN A 18 -18.69 -37.27 -90.51
CA GLN A 18 -18.88 -36.05 -89.73
C GLN A 18 -19.69 -36.31 -88.45
N ALA A 19 -20.79 -37.07 -88.53
CA ALA A 19 -21.59 -37.42 -87.35
C ALA A 19 -20.80 -38.26 -86.33
N VAL A 20 -19.98 -39.21 -86.79
CA VAL A 20 -19.09 -40.00 -85.93
C VAL A 20 -18.04 -39.12 -85.25
N GLN A 21 -17.47 -38.14 -85.98
CA GLN A 21 -16.51 -37.20 -85.41
C GLN A 21 -17.17 -36.28 -84.38
N GLU A 22 -18.35 -35.72 -84.68
CA GLU A 22 -19.13 -34.89 -83.76
C GLU A 22 -19.52 -35.68 -82.48
N GLU A 23 -19.89 -36.95 -82.60
CA GLU A 23 -20.17 -37.80 -81.44
C GLU A 23 -18.91 -38.04 -80.59
N ARG A 24 -17.75 -38.25 -81.25
CA ARG A 24 -16.47 -38.40 -80.55
C ARG A 24 -16.10 -37.12 -79.80
N ASP A 25 -16.17 -35.97 -80.46
CA ASP A 25 -15.86 -34.67 -79.87
C ASP A 25 -16.83 -34.36 -78.71
N ALA A 26 -18.11 -34.71 -78.84
CA ALA A 26 -19.09 -34.58 -77.75
C ALA A 26 -18.76 -35.46 -76.54
N ARG A 27 -18.26 -36.69 -76.76
CA ARG A 27 -17.83 -37.59 -75.68
C ARG A 27 -16.57 -37.08 -74.98
N GLU A 28 -15.60 -36.58 -75.74
CA GLU A 28 -14.37 -35.97 -75.20
C GLU A 28 -14.71 -34.72 -74.37
N ASN A 29 -15.55 -33.81 -74.90
CA ASN A 29 -16.03 -32.63 -74.17
C ASN A 29 -16.80 -33.00 -72.88
N LEU A 30 -17.63 -34.05 -72.90
CA LEU A 30 -18.35 -34.52 -71.72
C LEU A 30 -17.39 -35.11 -70.66
N ALA A 31 -16.33 -35.80 -71.08
CA ALA A 31 -15.31 -36.32 -70.18
C ALA A 31 -14.53 -35.18 -69.51
N ASP A 32 -14.14 -34.16 -70.27
CA ASP A 32 -13.46 -32.96 -69.75
C ASP A 32 -14.34 -32.19 -68.77
N TRP A 33 -15.62 -32.00 -69.11
CA TRP A 33 -16.59 -31.36 -68.22
C TRP A 33 -16.79 -32.14 -66.91
N ARG A 34 -16.84 -33.48 -66.97
CA ARG A 34 -16.92 -34.31 -65.75
C ARG A 34 -15.66 -34.19 -64.90
N SER A 35 -14.48 -34.22 -65.51
CA SER A 35 -13.19 -34.05 -64.83
C SER A 35 -13.10 -32.69 -64.11
N PHE A 36 -13.53 -31.64 -64.80
CA PHE A 36 -13.59 -30.29 -64.25
C PHE A 36 -14.53 -30.19 -63.04
N ASN A 37 -15.73 -30.75 -63.11
CA ASN A 37 -16.68 -30.74 -61.98
C ASN A 37 -16.18 -31.54 -60.78
N ILE A 38 -15.50 -32.67 -61.01
CA ILE A 38 -14.87 -33.45 -59.92
C ILE A 38 -13.83 -32.59 -59.23
N THR A 39 -12.99 -31.89 -60.00
CA THR A 39 -11.93 -31.03 -59.45
C THR A 39 -12.51 -29.86 -58.65
N ILE A 40 -13.56 -29.20 -59.16
CA ILE A 40 -14.25 -28.14 -58.40
C ILE A 40 -14.82 -28.68 -57.09
N THR A 41 -15.54 -29.82 -57.15
CA THR A 41 -16.15 -30.42 -55.97
C THR A 41 -15.11 -30.78 -54.93
N GLN A 42 -13.96 -31.33 -55.36
CA GLN A 42 -12.84 -31.64 -54.48
C GLN A 42 -12.25 -30.38 -53.84
N GLN A 43 -12.01 -29.33 -54.63
CA GLN A 43 -11.53 -28.04 -54.09
C GLN A 43 -12.51 -27.42 -53.08
N GLU A 44 -13.81 -27.53 -53.32
CA GLU A 44 -14.82 -27.06 -52.36
C GLU A 44 -14.80 -27.87 -51.05
N GLN A 45 -14.65 -29.19 -51.15
CA GLN A 45 -14.52 -30.05 -49.98
C GLN A 45 -13.25 -29.73 -49.18
N GLU A 46 -12.12 -29.53 -49.85
CA GLU A 46 -10.85 -29.15 -49.22
C GLU A 46 -10.95 -27.78 -48.53
N ARG A 47 -11.59 -26.78 -49.18
CA ARG A 47 -11.84 -25.47 -48.57
C ARG A 47 -12.74 -25.58 -47.33
N LYS A 48 -13.81 -26.37 -47.41
CA LYS A 48 -14.71 -26.61 -46.27
C LYS A 48 -13.98 -27.30 -45.12
N ALA A 49 -13.15 -28.31 -45.41
CA ALA A 49 -12.34 -29.00 -44.42
C ALA A 49 -11.35 -28.05 -43.74
N LYS A 50 -10.67 -27.19 -44.53
CA LYS A 50 -9.75 -26.18 -44.00
C LYS A 50 -10.44 -25.18 -43.08
N ILE A 51 -11.60 -24.65 -43.47
CA ILE A 51 -12.38 -23.72 -42.64
C ILE A 51 -12.82 -24.40 -41.33
N LEU A 52 -13.26 -25.67 -41.42
CA LEU A 52 -13.66 -26.43 -40.23
C LEU A 52 -12.48 -26.65 -39.28
N GLN A 53 -11.29 -26.94 -39.80
CA GLN A 53 -10.07 -27.08 -39.01
C GLN A 53 -9.69 -25.75 -38.35
N GLU A 54 -9.68 -24.64 -39.08
CA GLU A 54 -9.37 -23.31 -38.53
C GLU A 54 -10.37 -22.93 -37.42
N MET A 55 -11.65 -23.27 -37.58
CA MET A 55 -12.67 -23.04 -36.57
C MET A 55 -12.45 -23.89 -35.31
N GLN A 56 -12.03 -25.15 -35.46
CA GLN A 56 -11.68 -26.02 -34.32
C GLN A 56 -10.46 -25.48 -33.57
N GLU A 57 -9.40 -25.10 -34.28
CA GLU A 57 -8.20 -24.52 -33.68
C GLU A 57 -8.51 -23.21 -32.93
N ALA A 58 -9.34 -22.33 -33.51
CA ALA A 58 -9.79 -21.12 -32.85
C ALA A 58 -10.59 -21.41 -31.57
N ALA A 59 -11.50 -22.39 -31.62
CA ALA A 59 -12.29 -22.80 -30.46
C ALA A 59 -11.40 -23.39 -29.34
N GLU A 60 -10.38 -24.17 -29.68
CA GLU A 60 -9.42 -24.69 -28.70
C GLU A 60 -8.59 -23.58 -28.04
N VAL A 61 -8.13 -22.61 -28.82
CA VAL A 61 -7.39 -21.45 -28.28
C VAL A 61 -8.27 -20.64 -27.33
N GLU A 62 -9.53 -20.41 -27.69
CA GLU A 62 -10.48 -19.71 -26.82
C GLU A 62 -10.77 -20.49 -25.54
N ALA A 63 -10.98 -21.81 -25.64
CA ALA A 63 -11.18 -22.67 -24.48
C ALA A 63 -9.97 -22.64 -23.53
N ARG A 64 -8.74 -22.67 -24.07
CA ARG A 64 -7.51 -22.53 -23.27
C ARG A 64 -7.44 -21.17 -22.57
N ARG A 65 -7.83 -20.09 -23.26
CA ARG A 65 -7.86 -18.74 -22.67
C ARG A 65 -8.87 -18.65 -21.52
N GLN A 66 -10.08 -19.17 -21.72
CA GLN A 66 -11.12 -19.19 -20.67
C GLN A 66 -10.71 -20.05 -19.46
N ALA A 67 -10.07 -21.19 -19.71
CA ALA A 67 -9.52 -22.04 -18.65
C ALA A 67 -8.44 -21.32 -17.83
N ALA A 68 -7.51 -20.64 -18.50
CA ALA A 68 -6.46 -19.85 -17.85
C ALA A 68 -7.03 -18.70 -17.02
N GLU A 69 -8.03 -17.99 -17.54
CA GLU A 69 -8.72 -16.92 -16.82
C GLU A 69 -9.45 -17.43 -15.57
N THR A 70 -10.17 -18.55 -15.71
CA THR A 70 -10.86 -19.20 -14.59
C THR A 70 -9.87 -19.65 -13.50
N GLU A 71 -8.72 -20.18 -13.89
CA GLU A 71 -7.67 -20.56 -12.95
C GLU A 71 -7.06 -19.34 -12.25
N ALA A 72 -6.82 -18.24 -12.98
CA ALA A 72 -6.32 -17.00 -12.40
C ALA A 72 -7.29 -16.43 -11.34
N ILE A 73 -8.60 -16.45 -11.62
CA ILE A 73 -9.65 -16.07 -10.66
C ILE A 73 -9.61 -16.98 -9.43
N ARG A 74 -9.51 -18.30 -9.62
CA ARG A 74 -9.41 -19.27 -8.51
C ARG A 74 -8.19 -18.99 -7.62
N ARG A 75 -7.03 -18.73 -8.21
CA ARG A 75 -5.79 -18.38 -7.48
C ARG A 75 -5.93 -17.09 -6.69
N ARG A 76 -6.57 -16.06 -7.25
CA ARG A 76 -6.84 -14.80 -6.56
C ARG A 76 -7.73 -15.00 -5.33
N LEU A 77 -8.84 -15.73 -5.49
CA LEU A 77 -9.76 -16.04 -4.39
C LEU A 77 -9.08 -16.88 -3.29
N GLN A 78 -8.19 -17.80 -3.67
CA GLN A 78 -7.39 -18.56 -2.70
C GLN A 78 -6.43 -17.66 -1.93
N GLY A 79 -5.74 -16.73 -2.61
CA GLY A 79 -4.87 -15.73 -1.98
C GLY A 79 -5.63 -14.85 -0.99
N GLU A 80 -6.81 -14.36 -1.35
CA GLU A 80 -7.67 -13.55 -0.48
C GLU A 80 -8.11 -14.32 0.77
N ARG A 81 -8.42 -15.63 0.65
CA ARG A 81 -8.74 -16.48 1.81
C ARG A 81 -7.55 -16.64 2.75
N ILE A 82 -6.36 -16.91 2.21
CA ILE A 82 -5.13 -17.06 3.00
C ILE A 82 -4.83 -15.75 3.75
N GLU A 83 -4.93 -14.61 3.07
CA GLU A 83 -4.69 -13.30 3.67
C GLU A 83 -5.70 -12.99 4.78
N LYS A 84 -6.99 -13.26 4.56
CA LYS A 84 -8.03 -13.08 5.58
C LYS A 84 -7.77 -13.93 6.82
N ASP A 85 -7.32 -15.16 6.64
CA ASP A 85 -6.97 -16.04 7.76
C ASP A 85 -5.70 -15.60 8.48
N ARG A 86 -4.71 -15.04 7.76
CA ARG A 86 -3.53 -14.41 8.35
C ARG A 86 -3.93 -13.24 9.25
N VAL A 87 -4.74 -12.31 8.75
CA VAL A 87 -5.25 -11.17 9.52
C VAL A 87 -6.02 -11.63 10.76
N ARG A 88 -6.91 -12.63 10.62
CA ARG A 88 -7.64 -13.20 11.77
C ARG A 88 -6.72 -13.81 12.83
N ARG A 89 -5.64 -14.48 12.42
CA ARG A 89 -4.63 -15.03 13.35
C ARG A 89 -3.88 -13.92 14.08
N GLU A 90 -3.46 -12.88 13.37
CA GLU A 90 -2.78 -11.71 13.97
C GLU A 90 -3.68 -10.97 14.96
N GLU A 91 -4.95 -10.76 14.63
CA GLU A 91 -5.91 -10.15 15.55
C GLU A 91 -6.13 -11.01 16.80
N ARG A 92 -6.26 -12.33 16.65
CA ARG A 92 -6.36 -13.26 17.79
C ARG A 92 -5.13 -13.17 18.69
N GLN A 93 -3.93 -13.16 18.11
CA GLN A 93 -2.68 -13.00 18.87
C GLN A 93 -2.62 -11.64 19.58
N LYS A 94 -3.05 -10.55 18.93
CA LYS A 94 -3.10 -9.21 19.53
C LYS A 94 -4.06 -9.17 20.72
N ARG A 95 -5.25 -9.75 20.59
CA ARG A 95 -6.23 -9.87 21.69
C ARG A 95 -5.69 -10.71 22.84
N GLU A 96 -5.02 -11.82 22.56
CA GLU A 96 -4.41 -12.65 23.60
C GLU A 96 -3.29 -11.91 24.35
N ARG A 97 -2.41 -11.21 23.63
CA ARG A 97 -1.35 -10.37 24.23
C ARG A 97 -1.94 -9.26 25.10
N ALA A 98 -3.02 -8.63 24.66
CA ALA A 98 -3.72 -7.61 25.45
C ALA A 98 -4.30 -8.21 26.74
N ARG A 99 -4.95 -9.38 26.65
CA ARG A 99 -5.49 -10.10 27.81
C ARG A 99 -4.39 -10.49 28.81
N ARG A 100 -3.25 -11.00 28.33
CA ARG A 100 -2.10 -11.33 29.20
C ARG A 100 -1.54 -10.09 29.90
N LYS A 101 -1.38 -8.96 29.19
CA LYS A 101 -0.94 -7.70 29.79
C LYS A 101 -1.89 -7.21 30.87
N GLN A 102 -3.19 -7.27 30.62
CA GLN A 102 -4.21 -6.87 31.59
C GLN A 102 -4.17 -7.75 32.86
N GLN A 103 -4.02 -9.08 32.69
CA GLN A 103 -3.85 -10.00 33.81
C GLN A 103 -2.57 -9.72 34.61
N GLU A 104 -1.46 -9.43 33.93
CA GLU A 104 -0.20 -9.07 34.60
C GLU A 104 -0.33 -7.76 35.39
N GLU A 105 -0.97 -6.75 34.82
CA GLU A 105 -1.24 -5.47 35.48
C GLU A 105 -2.11 -5.65 36.72
N GLN A 106 -3.18 -6.44 36.63
CA GLN A 106 -4.01 -6.81 37.79
C GLN A 106 -3.21 -7.51 38.89
N ARG A 107 -2.32 -8.44 38.52
CA ARG A 107 -1.43 -9.12 39.49
C ARG A 107 -0.45 -8.15 40.15
N ARG A 108 0.14 -7.22 39.38
CA ARG A 108 1.05 -6.19 39.90
C ARG A 108 0.33 -5.23 40.86
N GLU A 109 -0.88 -4.81 40.52
CA GLU A 109 -1.69 -3.95 41.38
C GLU A 109 -2.09 -4.66 42.69
N GLN A 110 -2.49 -5.93 42.61
CA GLN A 110 -2.78 -6.74 43.79
C GLN A 110 -1.54 -6.92 44.68
N ALA A 111 -0.36 -7.10 44.09
CA ALA A 111 0.90 -7.18 44.83
C ALA A 111 1.25 -5.85 45.51
N ARG A 112 1.08 -4.71 44.82
CA ARG A 112 1.26 -3.37 45.39
C ARG A 112 0.34 -3.09 46.57
N ARG A 113 -0.95 -3.45 46.44
CA ARG A 113 -1.92 -3.32 47.54
C ARG A 113 -1.51 -4.14 48.76
N LYS A 114 -1.09 -5.40 48.57
CA LYS A 114 -0.59 -6.24 49.67
C LYS A 114 0.66 -5.65 50.33
N GLN A 115 1.57 -5.08 49.55
CA GLN A 115 2.77 -4.43 50.09
C GLN A 115 2.41 -3.18 50.92
N GLN A 116 1.53 -2.31 50.41
CA GLN A 116 1.05 -1.14 51.15
C GLN A 116 0.34 -1.52 52.44
N GLU A 117 -0.47 -2.59 52.42
CA GLU A 117 -1.13 -3.09 53.63
C GLU A 117 -0.11 -3.59 54.67
N GLN A 118 0.94 -4.31 54.25
CA GLN A 118 2.02 -4.74 55.14
C GLN A 118 2.81 -3.55 55.71
N GLU A 119 3.14 -2.55 54.89
CA GLU A 119 3.82 -1.33 55.36
C GLU A 119 2.94 -0.54 56.33
N SER A 120 1.65 -0.42 56.06
CA SER A 120 0.69 0.23 56.97
C SER A 120 0.60 -0.50 58.30
N ARG A 121 0.55 -1.84 58.30
CA ARG A 121 0.61 -2.65 59.53
C ARG A 121 1.91 -2.42 60.30
N ARG A 122 3.06 -2.46 59.63
CA ARG A 122 4.37 -2.17 60.25
C ARG A 122 4.43 -0.76 60.82
N TYR A 123 3.90 0.23 60.12
CA TYR A 123 3.86 1.61 60.59
C TYR A 123 2.97 1.77 61.82
N HIS A 124 1.78 1.17 61.83
CA HIS A 124 0.90 1.17 63.00
C HIS A 124 1.56 0.49 64.21
N GLU A 125 2.23 -0.64 63.98
CA GLU A 125 3.00 -1.35 65.01
C GLU A 125 4.14 -0.49 65.56
N TRP A 126 4.98 0.08 64.68
CA TRP A 126 6.07 0.99 65.06
C TRP A 126 5.57 2.23 65.81
N LYS A 127 4.46 2.84 65.36
CA LYS A 127 3.87 4.02 65.98
C LYS A 127 3.33 3.70 67.37
N SER A 128 2.74 2.52 67.56
CA SER A 128 2.28 2.07 68.88
C SER A 128 3.45 1.93 69.87
N GLN A 129 4.64 1.52 69.40
CA GLN A 129 5.83 1.37 70.23
C GLN A 129 6.57 2.69 70.50
N ASN A 130 6.48 3.69 69.61
CA ASN A 130 7.30 4.92 69.66
C ASN A 130 6.52 6.21 70.00
N ALA A 131 5.24 6.13 70.40
CA ALA A 131 4.37 7.29 70.67
C ALA A 131 4.80 8.22 71.85
N GLY A 132 6.03 8.13 72.37
CA GLY A 132 6.50 8.87 73.55
C GLY A 132 7.54 9.98 73.31
N LYS A 133 8.00 10.25 72.08
CA LYS A 133 9.05 11.28 71.85
C LYS A 133 8.60 12.43 70.94
N PRO A 134 8.79 13.70 71.37
CA PRO A 134 8.36 14.88 70.62
C PRO A 134 9.20 15.11 69.35
N PRO A 135 8.60 15.60 68.25
CA PRO A 135 9.30 15.80 66.98
C PRO A 135 10.24 17.00 67.03
N SER A 136 11.51 16.76 66.70
CA SER A 136 12.56 17.78 66.51
C SER A 136 12.32 18.53 65.19
N GLN A 137 12.26 19.86 65.29
CA GLN A 137 12.04 20.78 64.17
C GLN A 137 13.23 20.77 63.20
N GLY A 138 13.04 20.17 62.02
CA GLY A 138 14.05 20.08 60.97
C GLY A 138 13.84 21.05 59.81
N LYS A 139 14.63 22.13 59.84
CA LYS A 139 15.19 22.96 58.74
C LYS A 139 14.49 22.99 57.36
N THR A 140 14.05 24.20 57.03
CA THR A 140 13.62 24.71 55.72
C THR A 140 14.77 24.77 54.71
N ASN A 141 14.57 24.20 53.51
CA ASN A 141 15.51 24.31 52.37
C ASN A 141 15.29 25.63 51.58
N PRO A 142 16.36 26.25 51.05
CA PRO A 142 16.30 27.52 50.36
C PRO A 142 15.71 27.41 48.95
N SER A 143 14.84 28.36 48.63
CA SER A 143 14.15 28.57 47.36
C SER A 143 15.15 28.82 46.23
N GLY A 144 15.01 28.06 45.14
CA GLY A 144 15.85 28.17 43.94
C GLY A 144 15.62 29.49 43.20
N GLY A 145 16.70 30.21 42.93
CA GLY A 145 16.68 31.49 42.23
C GLY A 145 16.06 31.39 40.83
N THR A 146 15.06 32.24 40.59
CA THR A 146 14.49 32.57 39.27
C THR A 146 15.60 33.03 38.33
N ARG A 147 16.09 32.14 37.46
CA ARG A 147 16.93 32.52 36.32
C ARG A 147 16.13 33.46 35.43
N SER A 148 16.69 34.62 35.11
CA SER A 148 16.11 35.58 34.18
C SER A 148 15.83 34.89 32.83
N SER A 149 14.55 34.83 32.46
CA SER A 149 14.09 34.26 31.19
C SER A 149 14.68 35.05 30.03
N THR A 150 15.48 34.40 29.17
CA THR A 150 15.93 35.05 27.93
C THR A 150 14.75 35.20 26.96
N PRO A 151 14.80 36.12 25.98
CA PRO A 151 13.75 36.25 24.96
C PRO A 151 13.47 34.94 24.21
N PHE A 152 14.51 34.12 24.01
CA PHE A 152 14.38 32.80 23.39
C PHE A 152 13.62 31.81 24.26
N ASP A 153 13.80 31.84 25.59
CA ASP A 153 13.07 30.97 26.52
C ASP A 153 11.57 31.26 26.50
N LYS A 154 11.22 32.55 26.46
CA LYS A 154 9.83 32.99 26.30
C LYS A 154 9.24 32.50 24.97
N ALA A 155 9.97 32.65 23.86
CA ALA A 155 9.54 32.16 22.55
C ALA A 155 9.37 30.62 22.52
N CYS A 156 10.21 29.87 23.24
CA CYS A 156 10.07 28.42 23.38
C CYS A 156 8.81 28.03 24.16
N ALA A 157 8.47 28.77 25.23
CA ALA A 157 7.26 28.54 26.00
C ALA A 157 5.99 28.88 25.19
N GLU A 158 6.00 29.98 24.44
CA GLU A 158 4.89 30.36 23.55
C GLU A 158 4.71 29.34 22.41
N TRP A 159 5.81 28.92 21.78
CA TRP A 159 5.80 27.87 20.77
C TRP A 159 5.23 26.56 21.33
N ARG A 160 5.64 26.15 22.54
CA ARG A 160 5.12 24.95 23.22
C ARG A 160 3.60 25.02 23.38
N ALA A 161 3.08 26.14 23.87
CA ALA A 161 1.65 26.35 24.04
C ALA A 161 0.91 26.28 22.69
N ALA A 162 1.45 26.90 21.64
CA ALA A 162 0.88 26.85 20.28
C ALA A 162 0.84 25.41 19.73
N VAL A 163 1.90 24.62 19.95
CA VAL A 163 1.95 23.20 19.57
C VAL A 163 0.87 22.40 20.30
N GLU A 164 0.70 22.61 21.61
CA GLU A 164 -0.32 21.90 22.38
C GLU A 164 -1.74 22.23 21.93
N VAL A 165 -2.02 23.49 21.55
CA VAL A 165 -3.32 23.88 21.00
C VAL A 165 -3.52 23.25 19.61
N ALA A 166 -2.53 23.36 18.72
CA ALA A 166 -2.62 22.82 17.37
C ALA A 166 -2.82 21.29 17.37
N PHE A 167 -2.13 20.56 18.26
CA PHE A 167 -2.14 19.10 18.26
C PHE A 167 -3.39 18.49 18.93
N ARG A 168 -4.25 19.30 19.53
CA ARG A 168 -5.56 18.84 20.00
C ARG A 168 -6.49 18.49 18.84
N ASN A 169 -6.40 19.21 17.72
CA ASN A 169 -7.22 18.98 16.54
C ASN A 169 -6.43 19.24 15.25
N TYR A 170 -5.82 18.19 14.71
CA TYR A 170 -5.01 18.26 13.48
C TYR A 170 -5.79 18.75 12.26
N ALA A 171 -7.10 18.51 12.21
CA ALA A 171 -7.96 18.96 11.10
C ALA A 171 -8.17 20.48 11.09
N ALA A 172 -8.06 21.14 12.25
CA ALA A 172 -8.23 22.58 12.40
C ALA A 172 -6.91 23.37 12.24
N ILE A 173 -5.78 22.70 11.97
CA ILE A 173 -4.49 23.39 11.83
C ILE A 173 -4.46 24.14 10.50
N THR A 174 -4.47 25.47 10.56
CA THR A 174 -4.34 26.35 9.39
C THR A 174 -2.91 26.82 9.16
N ILE A 175 -2.11 26.90 10.23
CA ILE A 175 -0.72 27.35 10.28
C ILE A 175 0.10 26.36 11.11
N PHE A 176 1.22 25.88 10.58
CA PHE A 176 2.11 24.98 11.30
C PHE A 176 2.89 25.72 12.39
N PRO A 177 2.91 25.23 13.65
CA PRO A 177 3.63 25.88 14.75
C PRO A 177 5.15 25.70 14.58
N GLN A 178 5.80 26.66 13.93
CA GLN A 178 7.24 26.61 13.67
C GLN A 178 8.08 26.82 14.94
N PRO A 179 9.14 26.02 15.15
CA PRO A 179 10.07 26.23 16.26
C PRO A 179 10.78 27.60 16.18
N PRO A 180 11.08 28.25 17.32
CA PRO A 180 11.80 29.51 17.32
C PRO A 180 13.24 29.33 16.86
N VAL A 181 13.78 30.36 16.20
CA VAL A 181 15.17 30.42 15.71
C VAL A 181 15.99 31.27 16.68
N SER A 182 17.10 30.73 17.21
CA SER A 182 17.90 31.44 18.22
C SER A 182 18.97 32.37 17.63
N GLY A 183 19.08 32.44 16.30
CA GLY A 183 20.07 33.21 15.55
C GLY A 183 20.62 32.42 14.37
N THR A 184 21.81 32.78 13.89
CA THR A 184 22.53 32.00 12.87
C THR A 184 23.20 30.79 13.54
N CYS A 185 22.87 29.58 13.06
CA CYS A 185 23.53 28.37 13.56
C CYS A 185 25.00 28.36 13.10
N SER A 186 25.93 28.13 14.03
CA SER A 186 27.37 28.10 13.74
C SER A 186 27.83 26.86 12.97
N LYS A 187 26.98 25.84 12.82
CA LYS A 187 27.34 24.62 12.07
C LYS A 187 27.16 24.88 10.57
N ALA A 188 28.25 24.79 9.80
CA ALA A 188 28.24 25.00 8.35
C ALA A 188 27.17 24.15 7.62
N ASN A 189 27.01 22.89 8.01
CA ASN A 189 26.01 21.98 7.45
C ASN A 189 24.57 22.49 7.66
N CYS A 190 24.33 23.31 8.68
CA CYS A 190 23.01 23.84 8.95
C CYS A 190 22.58 24.93 7.95
N GLY A 191 23.51 25.58 7.23
CA GLY A 191 23.16 26.58 6.22
C GLY A 191 22.84 26.01 4.83
N ALA A 192 23.43 24.86 4.48
CA ALA A 192 23.40 24.32 3.12
C ALA A 192 22.22 23.37 2.82
N GLU A 193 21.56 22.86 3.85
CA GLU A 193 20.50 21.86 3.69
C GLU A 193 19.17 22.49 3.29
N LYS A 194 18.51 21.92 2.26
CA LYS A 194 17.13 22.29 1.91
C LYS A 194 16.19 21.73 2.98
N ARG A 195 15.46 22.61 3.67
CA ARG A 195 14.52 22.25 4.74
C ARG A 195 13.14 22.84 4.51
N ALA A 196 12.14 22.17 5.04
CA ALA A 196 10.78 22.66 5.16
C ALA A 196 10.62 23.60 6.36
N LEU A 197 11.37 23.40 7.46
CA LEU A 197 11.38 24.31 8.61
C LEU A 197 12.37 25.46 8.42
N ARG A 198 12.04 26.64 8.97
CA ARG A 198 12.99 27.75 9.08
C ARG A 198 14.08 27.49 10.11
N ALA A 199 13.74 26.79 11.20
CA ALA A 199 14.68 26.40 12.25
C ALA A 199 15.52 25.19 11.83
N CYS A 200 16.83 25.22 12.08
CA CYS A 200 17.69 24.06 11.85
C CYS A 200 17.50 23.01 12.97
N ALA A 201 17.99 21.79 12.74
CA ALA A 201 17.92 20.71 13.74
C ALA A 201 18.48 21.09 15.13
N CYS A 202 19.51 21.95 15.17
CA CYS A 202 20.10 22.43 16.43
C CYS A 202 19.17 23.36 17.19
N ASP A 203 18.49 24.28 16.50
CA ASP A 203 17.51 25.18 17.12
C ASP A 203 16.30 24.40 17.62
N VAL A 204 15.81 23.42 16.84
CA VAL A 204 14.73 22.52 17.26
C VAL A 204 15.11 21.77 18.53
N GLN A 205 16.31 21.20 18.59
CA GLN A 205 16.81 20.51 19.77
C GLN A 205 16.92 21.43 20.99
N LYS A 206 17.42 22.66 20.80
CA LYS A 206 17.54 23.68 21.85
C LYS A 206 16.15 24.07 22.37
N ALA A 207 15.20 24.35 21.47
CA ALA A 207 13.83 24.71 21.83
C ALA A 207 13.12 23.60 22.62
N LEU A 208 13.27 22.33 22.20
CA LEU A 208 12.71 21.18 22.92
C LEU A 208 13.28 21.00 24.34
N ARG A 209 14.57 21.27 24.53
CA ARG A 209 15.23 21.21 25.85
C ARG A 209 14.74 22.32 26.77
N VAL A 210 14.71 23.57 26.26
CA VAL A 210 14.26 24.73 27.03
C VAL A 210 12.79 24.57 27.44
N ALA A 211 11.93 24.10 26.52
CA ALA A 211 10.53 23.84 26.79
C ALA A 211 10.27 22.57 27.64
N SER A 212 11.32 21.87 28.08
CA SER A 212 11.25 20.68 28.96
C SER A 212 10.24 19.63 28.49
N VAL A 213 10.23 19.34 27.18
CA VAL A 213 9.20 18.48 26.57
C VAL A 213 9.45 17.00 26.86
N ASP A 214 8.40 16.27 27.23
CA ASP A 214 8.42 14.79 27.24
C ASP A 214 8.65 14.27 25.82
N LEU A 215 9.87 13.83 25.55
CA LEU A 215 10.31 13.36 24.23
C LEU A 215 9.48 12.18 23.71
N LYS A 216 8.94 11.32 24.59
CA LYS A 216 8.09 10.20 24.17
C LYS A 216 6.76 10.70 23.63
N LYS A 217 6.13 11.65 24.34
CA LYS A 217 4.88 12.30 23.89
C LYS A 217 5.12 13.13 22.64
N ALA A 218 6.21 13.91 22.61
CA ALA A 218 6.60 14.70 21.45
C ALA A 218 6.77 13.83 20.21
N ARG A 219 7.48 12.70 20.31
CA ARG A 219 7.70 11.80 19.17
C ARG A 219 6.39 11.34 18.55
N ASN A 220 5.41 10.95 19.37
CA ASN A 220 4.10 10.56 18.86
C ASN A 220 3.30 11.74 18.29
N GLY A 221 3.42 12.93 18.90
CA GLY A 221 2.73 14.13 18.45
C GLY A 221 3.21 14.64 17.09
N TRP A 222 4.52 14.57 16.86
CA TRP A 222 5.18 15.02 15.62
C TRP A 222 5.21 13.98 14.50
N HIS A 223 4.61 12.80 14.68
CA HIS A 223 4.61 11.77 13.64
C HIS A 223 3.89 12.29 12.37
N PRO A 224 4.49 12.18 11.17
CA PRO A 224 3.92 12.75 9.94
C PRO A 224 2.49 12.25 9.65
N ASP A 225 2.20 10.97 9.93
CA ASP A 225 0.85 10.42 9.74
C ASP A 225 -0.24 11.15 10.53
N ARG A 226 0.09 11.82 11.64
CA ARG A 226 -0.89 12.60 12.43
C ARG A 226 -1.41 13.80 11.65
N PHE A 227 -0.62 14.30 10.69
CA PHE A 227 -0.98 15.42 9.82
C PHE A 227 -1.72 14.97 8.55
N SER A 228 -2.01 13.67 8.39
CA SER A 228 -2.84 13.19 7.27
C SER A 228 -4.29 13.71 7.32
N GLY A 229 -4.78 14.09 8.50
CA GLY A 229 -6.11 14.63 8.73
C GLY A 229 -6.23 16.15 8.56
N VAL A 230 -5.18 16.84 8.11
CA VAL A 230 -5.27 18.27 7.74
C VAL A 230 -6.20 18.39 6.54
N VAL A 231 -7.24 19.23 6.66
CA VAL A 231 -8.32 19.35 5.65
C VAL A 231 -7.80 19.93 4.33
N ASP A 232 -6.82 20.82 4.39
CA ASP A 232 -6.21 21.45 3.23
C ASP A 232 -5.12 20.54 2.64
N GLU A 233 -5.46 19.84 1.55
CA GLU A 233 -4.55 18.92 0.84
C GLU A 233 -3.28 19.63 0.33
N SER A 234 -3.34 20.93 -0.02
CA SER A 234 -2.16 21.68 -0.47
C SER A 234 -1.13 21.89 0.65
N LYS A 235 -1.61 22.04 1.89
CA LYS A 235 -0.76 22.22 3.09
C LYS A 235 -0.35 20.90 3.72
N LYS A 236 -1.08 19.82 3.47
CA LYS A 236 -0.84 18.50 4.07
C LYS A 236 0.57 17.99 3.78
N ALA A 237 1.00 17.97 2.51
CA ALA A 237 2.35 17.53 2.15
C ALA A 237 3.45 18.41 2.80
N LEU A 238 3.23 19.73 2.83
CA LEU A 238 4.13 20.69 3.45
C LEU A 238 4.24 20.47 4.97
N PHE A 239 3.10 20.26 5.65
CA PHE A 239 3.04 20.04 7.10
C PHE A 239 3.63 18.69 7.48
N GLN A 240 3.41 17.65 6.67
CA GLN A 240 4.08 16.35 6.84
C GLN A 240 5.60 16.47 6.69
N GLY A 241 6.09 17.25 5.73
CA GLY A 241 7.51 17.55 5.57
C GLY A 241 8.10 18.24 6.80
N MET A 242 7.47 19.31 7.28
CA MET A 242 7.89 20.01 8.50
C MET A 242 7.84 19.12 9.75
N ALA A 243 6.77 18.34 9.91
CA ALA A 243 6.61 17.41 11.03
C ALA A 243 7.69 16.32 11.02
N LYS A 244 8.03 15.79 9.83
CA LYS A 244 9.09 14.80 9.64
C LYS A 244 10.44 15.30 10.13
N GLU A 245 10.78 16.56 9.85
CA GLU A 245 12.03 17.17 10.36
C GLU A 245 12.05 17.25 11.89
N VAL A 246 10.98 17.76 12.52
CA VAL A 246 10.91 17.78 14.00
C VAL A 246 10.94 16.36 14.57
N PHE A 247 10.24 15.41 13.96
CA PHE A 247 10.20 14.02 14.38
C PHE A 247 11.56 13.35 14.36
N GLN A 248 12.38 13.62 13.35
CA GLN A 248 13.76 13.11 13.27
C GLN A 248 14.61 13.64 14.42
N VAL A 249 14.53 14.94 14.72
CA VAL A 249 15.26 15.56 15.84
C VAL A 249 14.80 14.96 17.18
N VAL A 250 13.49 14.87 17.43
CA VAL A 250 12.94 14.30 18.66
C VAL A 250 13.34 12.82 18.80
N SER A 251 13.28 12.06 17.71
CA SER A 251 13.67 10.63 17.71
C SER A 251 15.15 10.46 18.02
N ALA A 252 16.02 11.30 17.43
CA ALA A 252 17.44 11.31 17.74
C ALA A 252 17.67 11.63 19.23
N MET A 253 17.06 12.70 19.76
CA MET A 253 17.16 13.05 21.18
C MET A 253 16.68 11.92 22.11
N TYR A 254 15.58 11.26 21.74
CA TYR A 254 15.02 10.16 22.52
C TYR A 254 15.93 8.93 22.58
N SER A 255 16.56 8.59 21.45
CA SER A 255 17.50 7.47 21.38
C SER A 255 18.77 7.72 22.20
N HIS A 256 19.30 8.94 22.18
CA HIS A 256 20.53 9.29 22.92
C HIS A 256 20.31 9.44 24.43
N GLY A 257 19.09 9.74 24.88
CA GLY A 257 18.76 9.86 26.32
C GLY A 257 18.47 8.54 27.03
N ARG A 258 18.58 7.39 26.35
CA ARG A 258 18.34 6.05 26.91
C ARG A 258 19.61 5.23 27.16
N GLY A 259 20.80 5.79 26.91
CA GLY A 259 22.09 5.24 27.32
C GLY A 259 22.50 5.81 28.66
#